data_AF-A0A199UM88-F1
#
_entry.id   AF-A0A199UM88-F1
#
_cell.length_a   1.000
_cell.length_b   1.000
_cell.length_c   1.000
_cell.angle_alpha   90.00
_cell.angle_beta   90.00
_cell.angle_gamma   90.00
#
_symmetry.space_group_name_H-M   'P 1'
#
loop_
_entity.id
_entity.type
_entity.pdbx_description
1 polymer ?
#
loop_
_entity_poly.entity_id
_entity_poly.type
_entity_poly.pdbx_seq_one_letter_code
_entity_poly.pdbx_strand_id
1 'polypeptide(L)'
;MLNNRAEEQLRSLVYAVAADSPKLTPSGLLLSVLRQEPEVRIAGYRLTAAMVVRQWCLREVCSNQEIISIVTDQKIEATKNGMEMRHDCCVAISKALSTSPLLCDATIAGIAEKEAVRRGPYLAKKHTEEAQPIVVTAERF
;
A
#
# COMPACT_ATOMS: atom_id res chain seq x y z
N MET A 1 16.19 -14.88 1.65
CA MET A 1 16.18 -13.72 2.57
C MET A 1 17.56 -13.09 2.59
N LEU A 2 17.64 -11.78 2.84
CA LEU A 2 18.93 -11.11 3.06
C LEU A 2 19.56 -11.60 4.37
N ASN A 3 20.90 -11.63 4.43
CA ASN A 3 21.58 -11.81 5.71
C ASN A 3 21.50 -10.52 6.55
N ASN A 4 21.75 -10.63 7.85
CA ASN A 4 21.60 -9.50 8.79
C ASN A 4 22.42 -8.27 8.37
N ARG A 5 23.63 -8.47 7.82
CA ARG A 5 24.48 -7.35 7.37
C ARG A 5 23.88 -6.64 6.16
N ALA A 6 23.41 -7.38 5.16
CA ALA A 6 22.78 -6.81 3.98
C ALA A 6 21.46 -6.11 4.32
N GLU A 7 20.70 -6.65 5.27
CA GLU A 7 19.47 -6.04 5.78
C GLU A 7 19.74 -4.71 6.48
N GLU A 8 20.75 -4.64 7.35
CA GLU A 8 21.15 -3.41 8.03
C GLU A 8 21.73 -2.38 7.05
N GLN A 9 22.52 -2.82 6.06
CA GLN A 9 23.03 -1.93 5.02
C GLN A 9 21.89 -1.34 4.17
N LEU A 10 20.91 -2.15 3.78
CA LEU A 10 19.73 -1.65 3.06
C LEU A 10 18.96 -0.63 3.88
N ARG A 11 18.71 -0.92 5.16
CA ARG A 11 18.06 0.02 6.08
C ARG A 11 18.86 1.32 6.18
N SER A 12 20.15 1.24 6.47
CA SER A 12 21.03 2.41 6.60
C SER A 12 21.02 3.28 5.35
N LEU A 13 21.11 2.68 4.16
CA LEU A 13 21.04 3.40 2.89
C LEU A 13 19.72 4.16 2.73
N VAL A 14 18.58 3.52 3.02
CA VAL A 14 17.26 4.16 2.90
C VAL A 14 17.12 5.32 3.89
N TYR A 15 17.57 5.13 5.13
CA TYR A 15 17.52 6.19 6.15
C TYR A 15 18.48 7.34 5.83
N ALA A 16 19.67 7.06 5.31
CA ALA A 16 20.61 8.10 4.87
C ALA A 16 20.02 8.95 3.74
N VAL A 17 19.47 8.31 2.70
CA VAL A 17 18.78 9.02 1.61
C VAL A 17 17.60 9.84 2.12
N ALA A 18 16.86 9.34 3.12
CA ALA A 18 15.77 10.09 3.73
C ALA A 18 16.26 11.34 4.48
N ALA A 19 17.33 11.20 5.27
CA ALA A 19 17.92 12.28 6.04
C ALA A 19 18.48 13.39 5.16
N ASP A 20 19.08 13.04 4.02
CA ASP A 20 19.62 13.98 3.04
C ASP A 20 18.53 14.63 2.16
N SER A 21 17.28 14.20 2.31
CA SER A 21 16.14 14.72 1.55
C SER A 21 15.32 15.74 2.35
N PRO A 22 14.60 16.66 1.69
CA PRO A 22 13.61 17.52 2.36
C PRO A 22 12.44 16.76 3.00
N LYS A 23 12.33 15.43 2.79
CA LYS A 23 11.26 14.59 3.33
C LYS A 23 11.60 14.00 4.70
N LEU A 24 12.87 14.07 5.11
CA LEU A 24 13.43 13.78 6.44
C LEU A 24 13.25 12.35 6.99
N THR A 25 12.22 11.61 6.55
CA THR A 25 11.92 10.25 7.01
C THR A 25 11.71 9.31 5.82
N PRO A 26 12.01 8.00 5.98
CA PRO A 26 11.71 7.01 4.94
C PRO A 26 10.23 6.98 4.55
N SER A 27 9.34 7.11 5.54
CA SER A 27 7.90 7.29 5.29
C SER A 27 7.59 8.54 4.46
N GLY A 28 8.27 9.67 4.70
CA GLY A 28 8.14 10.88 3.90
C GLY A 28 8.62 10.70 2.45
N LEU A 29 9.72 9.97 2.24
CA LEU A 29 10.19 9.60 0.90
C LEU A 29 9.16 8.74 0.16
N LEU A 30 8.69 7.66 0.78
CA LEU A 30 7.67 6.77 0.20
C LEU A 30 6.40 7.54 -0.15
N LEU A 31 5.91 8.36 0.76
CA LEU A 31 4.74 9.21 0.51
C LEU A 31 4.96 10.16 -0.68
N SER A 32 6.16 10.73 -0.81
CA SER A 32 6.47 11.65 -1.91
C SER A 32 6.41 10.97 -3.28
N VAL A 33 6.82 9.69 -3.36
CA VAL A 33 6.71 8.85 -4.57
C VAL A 33 5.24 8.49 -4.83
N LEU A 34 4.51 8.11 -3.78
CA LEU A 34 3.10 7.74 -3.89
C LEU A 34 2.17 8.92 -4.24
N ARG A 35 2.62 10.17 -4.10
CA ARG A 35 1.88 11.37 -4.53
C ARG A 35 2.18 11.80 -5.96
N GLN A 36 3.16 11.18 -6.63
CA GLN A 36 3.49 11.50 -8.01
C GLN A 36 2.41 11.00 -8.98
N GLU A 37 2.63 11.30 -10.25
CA GLU A 37 1.81 10.81 -11.37
C GLU A 37 1.71 9.27 -11.41
N PRO A 38 0.67 8.72 -12.07
CA PRO A 38 0.36 7.29 -12.01
C PRO A 38 1.54 6.35 -12.31
N GLU A 39 2.38 6.67 -13.28
CA GLU A 39 3.52 5.82 -13.66
C GLU A 39 4.54 5.66 -12.52
N VAL A 40 4.88 6.77 -11.85
CA VAL A 40 5.80 6.77 -10.71
C VAL A 40 5.15 6.14 -9.48
N ARG A 41 3.86 6.41 -9.27
CA ARG A 41 3.10 5.84 -8.15
C ARG A 41 2.98 4.32 -8.25
N ILE A 42 2.83 3.78 -9.46
CA ILE A 42 2.88 2.33 -9.73
C ILE A 42 4.22 1.72 -9.28
N ALA A 43 5.34 2.36 -9.62
CA ALA A 43 6.64 1.93 -9.13
C ALA A 43 6.72 2.02 -7.60
N GLY A 44 6.12 3.04 -7.00
CA GLY A 44 5.96 3.19 -5.55
C GLY A 44 5.21 2.03 -4.89
N TYR A 45 4.09 1.57 -5.46
CA TYR A 45 3.37 0.41 -4.95
C TYR A 45 4.23 -0.86 -5.00
N ARG A 46 4.92 -1.10 -6.13
CA ARG A 46 5.78 -2.28 -6.30
C ARG A 46 6.93 -2.29 -5.30
N LEU A 47 7.59 -1.15 -5.12
CA LEU A 47 8.66 -0.97 -4.14
C LEU A 47 8.13 -1.23 -2.73
N THR A 48 7.01 -0.60 -2.38
CA THR A 48 6.40 -0.75 -1.05
C THR A 48 6.05 -2.21 -0.77
N ALA A 49 5.39 -2.90 -1.70
CA ALA A 49 5.04 -4.31 -1.59
C ALA A 49 6.26 -5.21 -1.33
N ALA A 50 7.38 -4.93 -2.00
CA ALA A 50 8.64 -5.67 -1.83
C ALA A 50 9.36 -5.34 -0.52
N MET A 51 9.15 -4.15 0.04
CA MET A 51 9.86 -3.68 1.24
C MET A 51 9.13 -4.00 2.54
N VAL A 52 7.79 -3.98 2.57
CA VAL A 52 6.98 -4.17 3.79
C VAL A 52 7.13 -5.54 4.45
N VAL A 53 7.71 -6.52 3.77
CA VAL A 53 8.12 -7.79 4.39
C VAL A 53 9.20 -7.61 5.47
N ARG A 54 9.86 -6.45 5.49
CA ARG A 54 10.87 -6.06 6.49
C ARG A 54 10.20 -5.25 7.59
N GLN A 55 10.40 -5.64 8.85
CA GLN A 55 9.72 -5.02 9.99
C GLN A 55 9.98 -3.52 10.12
N TRP A 56 11.21 -3.05 9.86
CA TRP A 56 11.53 -1.63 9.91
C TRP A 56 10.78 -0.83 8.84
N CYS A 57 10.64 -1.36 7.62
CA CYS A 57 9.91 -0.67 6.55
C CYS A 57 8.41 -0.73 6.77
N LEU A 58 7.89 -1.84 7.29
CA LEU A 58 6.49 -1.95 7.67
C LEU A 58 6.12 -0.88 8.71
N ARG A 59 6.99 -0.66 9.70
CA ARG A 59 6.81 0.39 10.71
C ARG A 59 6.74 1.77 10.07
N GLU A 60 7.63 2.10 9.14
CA GLU A 60 7.61 3.38 8.41
C GLU A 60 6.29 3.56 7.64
N VAL A 61 5.84 2.55 6.90
CA VAL A 61 4.57 2.58 6.15
C VAL A 61 3.37 2.79 7.08
N CYS A 62 3.32 2.05 8.19
CA CYS A 62 2.21 2.16 9.15
C CYS A 62 2.24 3.44 9.98
N SER A 63 3.41 4.06 10.16
CA SER A 63 3.55 5.33 10.89
C SER A 63 2.92 6.52 10.15
N ASN A 64 2.69 6.40 8.85
CA ASN A 64 2.13 7.46 8.02
C ASN A 64 0.78 7.05 7.44
N GLN A 65 -0.31 7.54 8.05
CA GLN A 65 -1.68 7.21 7.64
C GLN A 65 -2.02 7.62 6.21
N GLU A 66 -1.32 8.60 5.64
CA GLU A 66 -1.58 9.02 4.27
C GLU A 66 -1.10 7.98 3.25
N ILE A 67 -0.01 7.27 3.54
CA ILE A 67 0.41 6.12 2.74
C ILE A 67 -0.70 5.07 2.72
N ILE A 68 -1.23 4.75 3.90
CA ILE A 68 -2.35 3.80 4.04
C ILE A 68 -3.58 4.29 3.28
N SER A 69 -3.89 5.59 3.35
CA SER A 69 -5.00 6.19 2.60
C SER A 69 -4.82 6.02 1.10
N ILE A 70 -3.63 6.30 0.56
CA ILE A 70 -3.33 6.17 -0.87
C ILE A 70 -3.46 4.72 -1.34
N VAL A 71 -2.83 3.77 -0.66
CA VAL A 71 -2.84 2.36 -1.11
C VAL A 71 -4.26 1.76 -1.01
N THR A 72 -5.06 2.21 -0.05
CA THR A 72 -6.46 1.75 0.11
C THR A 72 -7.49 2.51 -0.72
N ASP A 73 -7.13 3.65 -1.33
CA ASP A 73 -8.07 4.45 -2.14
C ASP A 73 -8.42 3.74 -3.45
N GLN A 74 -9.67 3.29 -3.57
CA GLN A 74 -10.18 2.60 -4.75
C GLN A 74 -10.23 3.45 -6.02
N LYS A 75 -10.21 4.78 -5.91
CA LYS A 75 -10.41 5.71 -7.03
C LYS A 75 -9.12 6.34 -7.55
N ILE A 76 -8.00 6.16 -6.85
CA ILE A 76 -6.75 6.85 -7.19
C ILE A 76 -6.12 6.36 -8.51
N GLU A 77 -6.39 5.10 -8.89
CA GLU A 77 -5.95 4.53 -10.15
C GLU A 77 -7.10 4.33 -11.12
N ALA A 78 -6.92 4.78 -12.36
CA ALA A 78 -7.88 4.57 -13.45
C ALA A 78 -7.47 3.43 -14.41
N THR A 79 -6.20 3.03 -14.40
CA THR A 79 -5.69 2.00 -15.33
C THR A 79 -5.72 0.63 -14.66
N LYS A 80 -5.95 -0.43 -15.45
CA LYS A 80 -5.91 -1.82 -14.97
C LYS A 80 -4.60 -2.14 -14.25
N ASN A 81 -3.46 -1.76 -14.82
CA ASN A 81 -2.16 -2.01 -14.22
C ASN A 81 -1.97 -1.28 -12.88
N GLY A 82 -2.39 -0.01 -12.80
CA GLY A 82 -2.35 0.73 -11.53
C GLY A 82 -3.22 0.07 -10.46
N MET A 83 -4.43 -0.33 -10.86
CA MET A 83 -5.38 -1.04 -10.01
C MET A 83 -4.82 -2.34 -9.43
N GLU A 84 -4.13 -3.14 -10.25
CA GLU A 84 -3.49 -4.41 -9.86
C GLU A 84 -2.30 -4.17 -8.92
N MET A 85 -1.36 -3.30 -9.28
CA MET A 85 -0.17 -3.03 -8.47
C MET A 85 -0.51 -2.45 -7.09
N ARG A 86 -1.56 -1.63 -7.03
CA ARG A 86 -2.08 -1.10 -5.76
C ARG A 86 -2.72 -2.20 -4.90
N HIS A 87 -3.50 -3.10 -5.52
CA HIS A 87 -4.07 -4.25 -4.83
C HIS A 87 -2.97 -5.14 -4.24
N ASP A 88 -1.93 -5.47 -5.02
CA ASP A 88 -0.79 -6.26 -4.58
C ASP A 88 -0.07 -5.60 -3.40
N CYS A 89 0.09 -4.29 -3.43
CA CYS A 89 0.66 -3.52 -2.32
C CYS A 89 -0.19 -3.63 -1.05
N CYS A 90 -1.51 -3.48 -1.14
CA CYS A 90 -2.41 -3.68 0.01
C CYS A 90 -2.32 -5.10 0.58
N VAL A 91 -2.32 -6.11 -0.29
CA VAL A 91 -2.19 -7.52 0.12
C VAL A 91 -0.86 -7.77 0.82
N ALA A 92 0.25 -7.22 0.29
CA ALA A 92 1.57 -7.33 0.90
C ALA A 92 1.61 -6.70 2.30
N ILE A 93 1.03 -5.51 2.47
CA ILE A 93 0.92 -4.84 3.77
C ILE A 93 0.11 -5.69 4.75
N SER A 94 -1.07 -6.15 4.34
CA SER A 94 -1.95 -7.00 5.15
C SER A 94 -1.26 -8.29 5.61
N LYS A 95 -0.57 -8.97 4.69
CA LYS A 95 0.20 -10.18 4.99
C LYS A 95 1.36 -9.91 5.95
N ALA A 96 2.08 -8.80 5.76
CA ALA A 96 3.17 -8.40 6.63
C ALA A 96 2.65 -8.08 8.04
N LEU A 97 1.55 -7.34 8.17
CA LEU A 97 0.90 -7.06 9.46
C LEU A 97 0.46 -8.33 10.17
N SER A 98 -0.16 -9.27 9.46
CA SER A 98 -0.68 -10.52 10.03
C SER A 98 0.41 -11.42 10.62
N THR A 99 1.66 -11.24 10.21
CA THR A 99 2.82 -12.01 10.68
C THR A 99 3.75 -11.19 11.57
N SER A 100 3.40 -9.93 11.85
CA SER A 100 4.26 -8.98 12.54
C SER A 100 3.98 -8.93 14.04
N PRO A 101 5.01 -8.91 14.90
CA PRO A 101 4.86 -8.64 16.32
C PRO A 101 4.45 -7.18 16.61
N LEU A 102 4.39 -6.32 15.59
CA LEU A 102 4.05 -4.90 15.73
C LEU A 102 2.55 -4.65 16.06
N LEU A 103 1.70 -5.68 16.03
CA LEU A 103 0.27 -5.56 16.34
C LEU A 103 -0.03 -5.18 17.80
N CYS A 104 0.97 -5.19 18.69
CA CYS A 104 0.83 -4.64 20.03
C CYS A 104 0.62 -3.11 20.04
N ASP A 105 0.96 -2.42 18.95
CA ASP A 105 0.70 -0.99 18.78
C ASP A 105 -0.75 -0.77 18.31
N ALA A 106 -1.53 0.01 19.06
CA ALA A 106 -2.95 0.24 18.79
C ALA A 106 -3.21 0.91 17.43
N THR A 107 -2.30 1.77 16.95
CA THR A 107 -2.42 2.42 15.64
C THR A 107 -2.21 1.41 14.53
N ILE A 108 -1.21 0.54 14.69
CA ILE A 108 -0.91 -0.53 13.73
C ILE A 108 -2.02 -1.59 13.72
N ALA A 109 -2.55 -1.96 14.88
CA ALA A 109 -3.70 -2.85 15.00
C ALA A 109 -4.93 -2.28 14.25
N GLY A 110 -5.23 -0.99 14.45
CA GLY A 110 -6.32 -0.32 13.74
C GLY A 110 -6.13 -0.30 12.21
N ILE A 111 -4.90 -0.26 11.70
CA ILE A 111 -4.62 -0.41 10.27
C ILE A 111 -4.88 -1.84 9.79
N ALA A 112 -4.47 -2.85 10.56
CA ALA A 112 -4.67 -4.25 10.22
C ALA A 112 -6.17 -4.63 10.15
N GLU A 113 -7.00 -3.98 10.96
CA GLU A 113 -8.45 -4.17 10.98
C GLU A 113 -9.18 -3.48 9.83
N LYS A 114 -8.56 -2.52 9.12
CA LYS A 114 -9.19 -1.84 7.98
C LYS A 114 -9.51 -2.87 6.89
N GLU A 115 -10.80 -3.01 6.55
CA GLU A 115 -11.26 -3.96 5.52
C GLU A 115 -10.55 -3.78 4.18
N ALA A 116 -10.26 -2.53 3.80
CA ALA A 116 -9.54 -2.23 2.56
C ALA A 116 -8.08 -2.71 2.57
N VAL A 117 -7.46 -2.82 3.75
CA VAL A 117 -6.15 -3.46 3.93
C VAL A 117 -6.33 -4.97 3.91
N ARG A 118 -7.26 -5.52 4.71
CA ARG A 118 -7.45 -6.97 4.87
C ARG A 118 -7.90 -7.69 3.59
N ARG A 119 -8.89 -7.14 2.90
CA ARG A 119 -9.53 -7.73 1.72
C ARG A 119 -9.11 -7.06 0.42
N GLY A 120 -8.27 -6.04 0.52
CA GLY A 120 -7.96 -5.17 -0.59
C GLY A 120 -9.04 -4.11 -0.83
N PRO A 121 -8.71 -3.10 -1.64
CA PRO A 121 -9.43 -1.85 -1.74
C PRO A 121 -10.80 -1.93 -2.43
N TYR A 122 -11.02 -2.95 -3.27
CA TYR A 122 -12.28 -3.10 -4.02
C TYR A 122 -13.34 -3.92 -3.27
N LEU A 123 -12.92 -4.68 -2.24
CA LEU A 123 -13.80 -5.57 -1.48
C LEU A 123 -14.21 -4.97 -0.12
N ALA A 124 -13.76 -3.74 0.18
CA ALA A 124 -14.24 -3.01 1.33
C ALA A 124 -15.71 -2.62 1.12
N LYS A 125 -16.57 -2.98 2.08
CA LYS A 125 -18.06 -3.03 2.05
C LYS A 125 -18.84 -1.78 1.62
N LYS A 126 -18.22 -0.76 1.02
CA LYS A 126 -18.93 0.41 0.48
C LYS A 126 -19.59 0.18 -0.89
N HIS A 127 -19.34 -0.96 -1.55
CA HIS A 127 -19.97 -1.32 -2.83
C HIS A 127 -20.72 -2.64 -2.74
N THR A 128 -21.68 -2.72 -1.82
CA THR A 128 -22.81 -3.67 -1.94
C THR A 128 -23.91 -3.07 -2.82
N GLU A 129 -23.54 -2.25 -3.81
CA GLU A 129 -24.35 -2.09 -5.01
C GLU A 129 -23.70 -3.04 -6.02
N GLU A 130 -24.14 -4.31 -5.98
CA GLU A 130 -23.80 -5.28 -7.02
C GLU A 130 -24.02 -4.61 -8.38
N ALA A 131 -23.03 -4.68 -9.27
CA ALA A 131 -23.18 -4.18 -10.63
C ALA A 131 -24.33 -4.93 -11.30
N GLN A 132 -25.53 -4.36 -11.27
CA GLN A 132 -26.69 -4.96 -11.90
C GLN A 132 -26.51 -4.80 -13.42
N PRO A 133 -26.43 -5.90 -14.19
CA PRO A 133 -26.32 -5.80 -15.63
C PRO A 133 -27.61 -5.17 -16.17
N ILE A 134 -27.47 -4.05 -16.87
CA ILE A 134 -28.59 -3.45 -17.60
C ILE A 134 -28.84 -4.33 -18.84
N VAL A 135 -29.87 -5.17 -18.76
CA VAL A 135 -30.31 -5.99 -19.89
C VAL A 135 -31.17 -5.12 -20.79
N VAL A 136 -30.58 -4.63 -21.89
CA VAL A 136 -31.34 -3.97 -22.96
C VAL A 136 -31.77 -5.03 -23.96
N THR A 137 -33.07 -5.35 -24.01
CA THR A 137 -33.64 -6.18 -25.07
C THR A 137 -33.66 -5.38 -26.37
N ALA A 138 -33.03 -5.91 -27.42
CA ALA A 138 -33.08 -5.31 -28.75
C ALA A 138 -34.53 -5.22 -29.24
N GLU A 139 -34.98 -4.03 -29.64
CA GLU A 139 -36.23 -3.85 -30.35
C GLU A 139 -36.14 -4.58 -31.70
N ARG A 140 -37.04 -5.54 -31.91
CA ARG A 140 -37.14 -6.26 -33.19
C ARG A 140 -37.84 -5.33 -34.20
N PHE A 141 -37.18 -5.10 -35.32
CA PHE A 141 -37.75 -4.45 -36.51
C PHE A 141 -38.90 -5.26 -37.10
#